data_AF-A0A2S9F3N4-F1
#
_entry.id   AF-A0A2S9F3N4-F1
#
_cell.length_a   1.000
_cell.length_b   1.000
_cell.length_c   1.000
_cell.angle_alpha   90.00
_cell.angle_beta   90.00
_cell.angle_gamma   90.00
#
_symmetry.space_group_name_H-M   'P 1'
#
loop_
_entity.id
_entity.type
_entity.pdbx_description
1 polymer ?
#
loop_
_entity_poly.entity_id
_entity_poly.type
_entity_poly.pdbx_seq_one_letter_code
_entity_poly.pdbx_strand_id
1 'polypeptide(L)'
;DTDKTILQAIELWKIVDRPNLLIKIPATEPGIPAITAVLAEGISVNVTLIFSVERHRAVMDAYLAGLEKAKDAGHDLSRIHSVASFFVSRVDTEIDKRLEDIGSDEALALRGKAGVANARLAYAAYEEVFLGGERFSPLKSAGARVQRPLWASTGVKNPDYSDTLYVTELVALNTVNTMPEKTMDAVADHGVVSGDTVTGRAAESQEVFDELSAIGIDLTDVFLALENEGVEKFEKSWQELLEATQGQLDEKK
;
A
#
# COMPACT_ATOMS: atom_id res chain seq x y z
N ASP A 1 13.33 -11.76 6.04
CA ASP A 1 14.48 -12.52 5.52
C ASP A 1 14.29 -12.65 4.02
N THR A 2 15.17 -12.04 3.22
CA THR A 2 15.01 -11.91 1.76
C THR A 2 14.90 -13.27 1.08
N ASP A 3 15.86 -14.16 1.31
CA ASP A 3 15.96 -15.44 0.61
C ASP A 3 14.79 -16.36 0.97
N LYS A 4 14.41 -16.40 2.25
CA LYS A 4 13.24 -17.18 2.68
C LYS A 4 11.95 -16.66 2.09
N THR A 5 11.78 -15.34 1.97
CA THR A 5 10.61 -14.75 1.30
C THR A 5 10.54 -15.15 -0.17
N ILE A 6 11.67 -15.14 -0.89
CA ILE A 6 11.74 -15.55 -2.30
C ILE A 6 11.33 -17.03 -2.44
N LEU A 7 11.94 -17.91 -1.65
CA LEU A 7 11.66 -19.35 -1.68
C LEU A 7 10.19 -19.64 -1.40
N GLN A 8 9.63 -19.02 -0.35
CA GLN A 8 8.22 -19.19 0.01
C GLN A 8 7.27 -18.66 -1.07
N ALA A 9 7.60 -17.54 -1.70
CA ALA A 9 6.79 -16.96 -2.78
C ALA A 9 6.71 -17.90 -4.00
N ILE A 10 7.85 -18.47 -4.40
CA ILE A 10 7.92 -19.44 -5.50
C ILE A 10 7.16 -20.73 -5.15
N GLU A 11 7.29 -21.20 -3.91
CA GLU A 11 6.55 -22.37 -3.43
C GLU A 11 5.04 -22.13 -3.47
N LEU A 12 4.55 -21.03 -2.89
CA LEU A 12 3.12 -20.69 -2.87
C LEU A 12 2.55 -20.53 -4.28
N TRP A 13 3.30 -19.91 -5.19
CA TRP A 13 2.91 -19.77 -6.59
C TRP A 13 2.68 -21.14 -7.25
N LYS A 14 3.59 -22.09 -7.02
CA LYS A 14 3.49 -23.46 -7.55
C LYS A 14 2.36 -24.26 -6.90
N ILE A 15 2.14 -24.11 -5.60
CA ILE A 15 1.08 -24.83 -4.87
C ILE A 15 -0.31 -24.40 -5.35
N VAL A 16 -0.53 -23.10 -5.53
CA VAL A 16 -1.85 -22.59 -5.95
C VAL A 16 -2.10 -22.82 -7.44
N ASP A 17 -1.06 -22.68 -8.28
CA ASP A 17 -1.13 -22.94 -9.73
C ASP A 17 -2.32 -22.23 -10.42
N ARG A 18 -2.48 -20.93 -10.17
CA ARG A 18 -3.51 -20.10 -10.81
C ARG A 18 -2.90 -18.78 -11.31
N PRO A 19 -3.13 -18.41 -12.57
CA PRO A 19 -2.47 -17.26 -13.19
C PRO A 19 -2.94 -15.90 -12.65
N ASN A 20 -4.03 -15.86 -11.89
CA ASN A 20 -4.58 -14.65 -11.27
C ASN A 20 -4.14 -14.45 -9.81
N LEU A 21 -3.30 -15.32 -9.26
CA LEU A 21 -2.72 -15.16 -7.93
C LEU A 21 -1.74 -13.99 -7.90
N LEU A 22 -1.73 -13.23 -6.80
CA LEU A 22 -0.64 -12.33 -6.47
C LEU A 22 -0.03 -12.77 -5.13
N ILE A 23 1.28 -12.97 -5.07
CA ILE A 23 1.96 -13.22 -3.80
C ILE A 23 2.10 -11.91 -3.05
N LYS A 24 1.63 -11.88 -1.80
CA LYS A 24 1.70 -10.67 -0.98
C LYS A 24 3.03 -10.59 -0.24
N ILE A 25 3.83 -9.57 -0.53
CA ILE A 25 5.17 -9.37 0.06
C ILE A 25 5.21 -7.99 0.74
N PRO A 26 5.58 -7.88 2.02
CA PRO A 26 5.67 -6.59 2.69
C PRO A 26 6.86 -5.78 2.16
N ALA A 27 6.70 -4.46 2.07
CA ALA A 27 7.71 -3.51 1.63
C ALA A 27 8.70 -3.15 2.75
N THR A 28 9.07 -4.12 3.59
CA THR A 28 10.15 -3.94 4.56
C THR A 28 11.50 -3.91 3.85
N GLU A 29 12.56 -3.46 4.51
CA GLU A 29 13.93 -3.46 3.95
C GLU A 29 14.33 -4.80 3.29
N PRO A 30 14.16 -5.99 3.94
CA PRO A 30 14.43 -7.27 3.27
C PRO A 30 13.38 -7.68 2.24
N GLY A 31 12.17 -7.11 2.30
CA GLY A 31 11.10 -7.38 1.35
C GLY A 31 11.33 -6.74 -0.02
N ILE A 32 11.95 -5.55 -0.07
CA ILE A 32 12.25 -4.83 -1.32
C ILE A 32 13.06 -5.68 -2.32
N PRO A 33 14.24 -6.25 -1.98
CA PRO A 33 14.96 -7.11 -2.91
C PRO A 33 14.21 -8.41 -3.25
N ALA A 34 13.39 -8.94 -2.33
CA ALA A 34 12.57 -10.12 -2.60
C ALA A 34 11.48 -9.85 -3.65
N ILE A 35 10.84 -8.67 -3.62
CA ILE A 35 9.86 -8.24 -4.62
C ILE A 35 10.49 -8.26 -6.02
N THR A 36 11.67 -7.66 -6.18
CA THR A 36 12.42 -7.66 -7.44
C THR A 36 12.68 -9.07 -7.94
N ALA A 37 13.19 -9.95 -7.07
CA ALA A 37 13.53 -11.32 -7.43
C ALA A 37 12.30 -12.15 -7.82
N VAL A 38 11.19 -12.02 -7.08
CA VAL A 38 9.95 -12.75 -7.38
C VAL A 38 9.31 -12.28 -8.69
N LEU A 39 9.31 -10.97 -8.97
CA LEU A 39 8.86 -10.44 -10.25
C LEU A 39 9.74 -10.93 -11.42
N ALA A 40 11.05 -11.05 -11.19
CA ALA A 40 12.00 -11.55 -12.20
C ALA A 40 11.70 -12.99 -12.64
N GLU A 41 11.11 -13.81 -11.76
CA GLU A 41 10.63 -15.17 -12.06
C GLU A 41 9.28 -15.19 -12.81
N GLY A 42 8.75 -14.02 -13.18
CA GLY A 42 7.45 -13.89 -13.84
C GLY A 42 6.24 -14.01 -12.90
N ILE A 43 6.44 -13.92 -11.58
CA ILE A 43 5.38 -14.08 -10.58
C ILE A 43 4.76 -12.72 -10.26
N SER A 44 3.43 -12.65 -10.22
CA SER A 44 2.70 -11.42 -9.88
C SER A 44 2.73 -11.16 -8.37
N VAL A 45 2.94 -9.90 -7.97
CA VAL A 45 3.18 -9.51 -6.57
C VAL A 45 2.22 -8.42 -6.11
N ASN A 46 1.57 -8.61 -4.96
CA ASN A 46 0.91 -7.56 -4.20
C ASN A 46 1.90 -7.05 -3.13
N VAL A 47 2.46 -5.86 -3.33
CA VAL A 47 3.35 -5.28 -2.33
C VAL A 47 2.51 -4.65 -1.22
N THR A 48 2.83 -4.91 0.06
CA THR A 48 2.02 -4.45 1.21
C THR A 48 2.83 -3.70 2.26
N LEU A 49 2.15 -3.12 3.26
CA LEU A 49 2.78 -2.33 4.34
C LEU A 49 3.58 -1.14 3.81
N ILE A 50 3.01 -0.42 2.83
CA ILE A 50 3.57 0.83 2.33
C ILE A 50 2.86 1.97 3.07
N PHE A 51 3.61 2.77 3.82
CA PHE A 51 3.08 3.87 4.63
C PHE A 51 3.58 5.25 4.19
N SER A 52 4.75 5.33 3.56
CA SER A 52 5.35 6.59 3.13
C SER A 52 5.56 6.64 1.62
N VAL A 53 5.58 7.85 1.06
CA VAL A 53 5.88 8.08 -0.36
C VAL A 53 7.30 7.62 -0.70
N GLU A 54 8.26 7.79 0.21
CA GLU A 54 9.62 7.29 0.06
C GLU A 54 9.63 5.77 -0.13
N ARG A 55 8.93 5.02 0.75
CA ARG A 55 8.83 3.57 0.62
C ARG A 55 8.09 3.19 -0.66
N HIS A 56 7.07 3.95 -1.07
CA HIS A 56 6.38 3.70 -2.33
C HIS A 56 7.32 3.83 -3.54
N ARG A 57 8.20 4.83 -3.56
CA ARG A 57 9.23 4.98 -4.61
C ARG A 57 10.20 3.80 -4.64
N ALA A 58 10.66 3.33 -3.49
CA ALA A 58 11.49 2.12 -3.40
C ALA A 58 10.77 0.88 -3.95
N VAL A 59 9.47 0.75 -3.70
CA VAL A 59 8.63 -0.32 -4.26
C VAL A 59 8.50 -0.23 -5.78
N MET A 60 8.29 0.98 -6.32
CA MET A 60 8.21 1.18 -7.77
C MET A 60 9.56 0.92 -8.46
N ASP A 61 10.67 1.30 -7.82
CA ASP A 61 12.02 0.98 -8.30
C ASP A 61 12.26 -0.54 -8.36
N ALA A 62 11.90 -1.26 -7.29
CA ALA A 62 11.96 -2.72 -7.24
C ALA A 62 11.07 -3.38 -8.30
N TYR A 63 9.89 -2.81 -8.55
CA TYR A 63 9.00 -3.29 -9.61
C TYR A 63 9.63 -3.16 -10.99
N LEU A 64 10.18 -1.99 -11.34
CA LEU A 64 10.83 -1.76 -12.63
C LEU A 64 12.06 -2.68 -12.79
N ALA A 65 12.89 -2.81 -11.75
CA ALA A 65 14.03 -3.72 -11.75
C ALA A 65 13.61 -5.19 -11.93
N GLY A 66 12.50 -5.60 -11.32
CA GLY A 66 11.95 -6.95 -11.46
C GLY A 66 11.48 -7.22 -12.89
N LEU A 67 10.78 -6.26 -13.51
CA LEU A 67 10.35 -6.36 -14.91
C LEU A 67 11.52 -6.39 -15.90
N GLU A 68 12.57 -5.60 -15.66
CA GLU A 68 13.79 -5.62 -16.47
C GLU A 68 14.42 -7.00 -16.47
N LYS A 69 14.61 -7.59 -15.28
CA LYS A 69 15.16 -8.95 -15.16
C LYS A 69 14.23 -10.01 -15.76
N ALA A 70 12.92 -9.87 -15.58
CA ALA A 70 11.95 -10.79 -16.16
C ALA A 70 12.03 -10.77 -17.70
N LYS A 71 12.19 -9.58 -18.29
CA LYS A 71 12.37 -9.39 -19.73
C LYS A 71 13.65 -10.07 -20.22
N ASP A 72 14.77 -9.85 -19.53
CA ASP A 72 16.06 -10.43 -19.88
C ASP A 72 16.05 -11.97 -19.78
N ALA A 73 15.27 -12.51 -18.84
CA ALA A 73 15.03 -13.95 -18.68
C ALA A 73 13.99 -14.52 -19.67
N GLY A 74 13.38 -13.68 -20.53
CA GLY A 74 12.44 -14.11 -21.58
C GLY A 74 11.01 -14.34 -21.09
N HIS A 75 10.63 -13.83 -19.91
CA HIS A 75 9.25 -13.87 -19.45
C HIS A 75 8.35 -12.90 -20.23
N ASP A 76 7.11 -13.30 -20.45
CA ASP A 76 6.07 -12.43 -21.01
C ASP A 76 5.61 -11.40 -19.97
N LEU A 77 6.08 -10.17 -20.11
CA LEU A 77 5.74 -9.07 -19.20
C LEU A 77 4.25 -8.76 -19.16
N SER A 78 3.49 -9.09 -20.22
CA SER A 78 2.04 -8.91 -20.25
C SER A 78 1.28 -9.86 -19.32
N ARG A 79 1.97 -10.78 -18.65
CA ARG A 79 1.42 -11.69 -17.64
C ARG A 79 1.84 -11.35 -16.22
N ILE A 80 2.76 -10.40 -16.04
CA ILE A 80 3.24 -9.97 -14.72
C ILE A 80 2.40 -8.78 -14.27
N HIS A 81 1.66 -8.96 -13.18
CA HIS A 81 0.86 -7.92 -12.55
C HIS A 81 1.43 -7.54 -11.19
N SER A 82 1.31 -6.27 -10.84
CA SER A 82 1.59 -5.82 -9.48
C SER A 82 0.66 -4.70 -9.04
N VAL A 83 0.43 -4.65 -7.74
CA VAL A 83 -0.23 -3.56 -7.03
C VAL A 83 0.61 -3.18 -5.83
N ALA A 84 0.62 -1.89 -5.49
CA ALA A 84 1.33 -1.34 -4.34
C ALA A 84 0.29 -0.92 -3.27
N SER A 85 0.08 -1.80 -2.28
CA SER A 85 -0.90 -1.58 -1.20
C SER A 85 -0.40 -0.54 -0.20
N PHE A 86 -0.83 0.70 -0.43
CA PHE A 86 -0.56 1.90 0.35
C PHE A 86 -1.62 2.10 1.42
N PHE A 87 -1.22 2.12 2.69
CA PHE A 87 -2.14 2.11 3.84
C PHE A 87 -2.60 3.52 4.19
N VAL A 88 -3.92 3.71 4.28
CA VAL A 88 -4.54 5.04 4.45
C VAL A 88 -4.92 5.28 5.91
N SER A 89 -5.94 4.59 6.45
CA SER A 89 -6.51 4.95 7.77
C SER A 89 -5.54 4.86 8.94
N ARG A 90 -4.47 4.04 8.82
CA ARG A 90 -3.48 3.89 9.88
C ARG A 90 -2.65 5.17 10.06
N VAL A 91 -2.46 5.93 8.99
CA VAL A 91 -1.75 7.21 9.02
C VAL A 91 -2.54 8.23 9.84
N ASP A 92 -3.83 8.39 9.56
CA ASP A 92 -4.70 9.26 10.37
C ASP A 92 -4.80 8.76 11.81
N THR A 93 -4.92 7.46 12.05
CA THR A 93 -5.01 6.94 13.43
C THR A 93 -3.79 7.33 14.28
N GLU A 94 -2.58 7.22 13.72
CA GLU A 94 -1.35 7.57 14.44
C GLU A 94 -1.15 9.09 14.55
N ILE A 95 -1.39 9.83 13.48
CA ILE A 95 -1.22 11.28 13.47
C ILE A 95 -2.29 11.97 14.32
N ASP A 96 -3.55 11.56 14.24
CA ASP A 96 -4.64 12.13 15.04
C ASP A 96 -4.35 11.98 16.54
N LYS A 97 -3.82 10.82 16.95
CA LYS A 97 -3.39 10.60 18.34
C LYS A 97 -2.31 11.61 18.76
N ARG A 98 -1.28 11.81 17.94
CA ARG A 98 -0.20 12.79 18.23
C ARG A 98 -0.73 14.23 18.23
N LEU A 99 -1.68 14.55 17.36
CA LEU A 99 -2.34 15.87 17.33
C LEU A 99 -3.18 16.11 18.58
N GLU A 100 -3.88 15.08 19.07
CA GLU A 100 -4.63 15.13 20.33
C GLU A 100 -3.72 15.30 21.55
N ASP A 101 -2.55 14.66 21.55
CA ASP A 101 -1.54 14.84 22.61
C ASP A 101 -0.97 16.27 22.63
N ILE A 102 -0.86 16.95 21.48
CA ILE A 102 -0.50 18.38 21.39
C ILE A 102 -1.64 19.27 21.90
N GLY A 103 -2.87 18.98 21.47
CA GLY A 103 -4.10 19.56 22.01
C GLY A 103 -4.36 21.04 21.69
N SER A 104 -3.57 21.69 20.82
CA SER A 104 -3.87 23.06 20.35
C SER A 104 -5.00 23.06 19.32
N ASP A 105 -5.71 24.18 19.18
CA ASP A 105 -6.79 24.31 18.20
C ASP A 105 -6.27 24.08 16.76
N GLU A 106 -5.05 24.55 16.47
CA GLU A 106 -4.39 24.32 15.18
C GLU A 106 -4.10 22.84 14.94
N ALA A 107 -3.61 22.11 15.96
CA ALA A 107 -3.34 20.68 15.86
C ALA A 107 -4.63 19.88 15.64
N LEU A 108 -5.67 20.16 16.44
CA LEU A 108 -6.95 19.46 16.34
C LEU A 108 -7.67 19.70 15.01
N ALA A 109 -7.41 20.84 14.35
CA ALA A 109 -7.92 21.17 13.03
C ALA A 109 -7.25 20.39 11.87
N LEU A 110 -6.13 19.70 12.13
CA LEU A 110 -5.44 18.86 11.13
C LEU A 110 -5.88 17.40 11.14
N ARG A 111 -6.71 16.99 12.11
CA ARG A 111 -7.14 15.60 12.24
C ARG A 111 -7.90 15.10 11.01
N GLY A 112 -7.67 13.84 10.64
CA GLY A 112 -8.31 13.17 9.51
C GLY A 112 -7.88 13.66 8.12
N LYS A 113 -6.84 14.51 8.02
CA LYS A 113 -6.33 15.01 6.74
C LYS A 113 -5.14 14.22 6.20
N ALA A 114 -4.35 13.61 7.08
CA ALA A 114 -3.03 13.10 6.73
C ALA A 114 -3.09 11.85 5.83
N GLY A 115 -4.03 10.93 6.06
CA GLY A 115 -4.15 9.71 5.27
C GLY A 115 -4.49 9.98 3.80
N VAL A 116 -5.46 10.85 3.54
CA VAL A 116 -5.84 11.25 2.17
C VAL A 116 -4.71 12.04 1.51
N ALA A 117 -4.12 13.02 2.21
CA ALA A 117 -2.99 13.79 1.70
C ALA A 117 -1.81 12.89 1.33
N ASN A 118 -1.48 11.91 2.17
CA ASN A 118 -0.38 10.98 1.91
C ASN A 118 -0.63 10.12 0.66
N ALA A 119 -1.85 9.61 0.51
CA ALA A 119 -2.24 8.83 -0.67
C ALA A 119 -2.22 9.66 -1.95
N ARG A 120 -2.60 10.95 -1.89
CA ARG A 120 -2.48 11.90 -3.01
C ARG A 120 -1.02 12.13 -3.41
N LEU A 121 -0.12 12.31 -2.45
CA LEU A 121 1.33 12.41 -2.71
C LEU A 121 1.90 11.11 -3.30
N ALA A 122 1.42 9.95 -2.82
CA ALA A 122 1.80 8.65 -3.36
C ALA A 122 1.35 8.49 -4.82
N TYR A 123 0.14 8.95 -5.17
CA TYR A 123 -0.34 8.95 -6.55
C TYR A 123 0.48 9.87 -7.46
N ALA A 124 0.85 11.07 -6.99
CA ALA A 124 1.72 11.96 -7.75
C ALA A 124 3.08 11.32 -8.06
N ALA A 125 3.68 10.63 -7.07
CA ALA A 125 4.91 9.86 -7.28
C ALA A 125 4.71 8.72 -8.31
N TYR A 126 3.55 8.06 -8.31
CA TYR A 126 3.18 7.07 -9.34
C TYR A 126 3.12 7.70 -10.73
N GLU A 127 2.51 8.88 -10.88
CA GLU A 127 2.41 9.57 -12.17
C GLU A 127 3.79 9.93 -12.73
N GLU A 128 4.68 10.46 -11.88
CA GLU A 128 6.07 10.76 -12.25
C GLU A 128 6.79 9.51 -12.79
N VAL A 129 6.65 8.37 -12.11
CA VAL A 129 7.39 7.15 -12.45
C VAL A 129 6.81 6.45 -13.69
N PHE A 130 5.49 6.35 -13.81
CA PHE A 130 4.84 5.49 -14.82
C PHE A 130 4.21 6.25 -15.99
N LEU A 131 3.84 7.52 -15.81
CA LEU A 131 3.29 8.34 -16.89
C LEU A 131 4.36 9.25 -17.50
N GLY A 132 5.27 9.78 -16.68
CA GLY A 132 6.39 10.63 -17.11
C GLY A 132 7.74 9.94 -17.23
N GLY A 133 7.90 8.72 -16.69
CA GLY A 133 9.22 8.10 -16.50
C GLY A 133 9.79 7.39 -17.74
N GLU A 134 11.02 7.75 -18.13
CA GLU A 134 11.73 7.16 -19.27
C GLU A 134 12.01 5.66 -19.09
N ARG A 135 12.25 5.21 -17.84
CA ARG A 135 12.57 3.81 -17.52
C ARG A 135 11.42 2.84 -17.81
N PHE A 136 10.17 3.29 -17.66
CA PHE A 136 9.01 2.43 -17.91
C PHE A 136 8.65 2.31 -19.40
N SER A 137 8.93 3.34 -20.21
CA SER A 137 8.60 3.37 -21.65
C SER A 137 9.05 2.13 -22.45
N PRO A 138 10.31 1.66 -22.38
CA PRO A 138 10.74 0.46 -23.09
C PRO A 138 10.11 -0.83 -22.54
N LEU A 139 9.78 -0.90 -21.24
CA LEU A 139 9.09 -2.05 -20.64
C LEU A 139 7.63 -2.11 -21.10
N LYS A 140 6.95 -0.96 -21.13
CA LYS A 140 5.59 -0.84 -21.67
C LYS A 140 5.52 -1.27 -23.13
N SER A 141 6.49 -0.87 -23.93
CA SER A 141 6.61 -1.30 -25.34
C SER A 141 6.83 -2.81 -25.48
N ALA A 142 7.39 -3.47 -24.46
CA ALA A 142 7.52 -4.91 -24.35
C ALA A 142 6.31 -5.60 -23.68
N GLY A 143 5.19 -4.90 -23.49
CA GLY A 143 3.95 -5.45 -22.96
C GLY A 143 3.76 -5.33 -21.44
N ALA A 144 4.69 -4.71 -20.72
CA ALA A 144 4.55 -4.50 -19.27
C ALA A 144 3.37 -3.56 -18.95
N ARG A 145 2.81 -3.74 -17.75
CA ARG A 145 1.77 -2.86 -17.20
C ARG A 145 2.37 -1.95 -16.13
N VAL A 146 1.63 -0.90 -15.78
CA VAL A 146 1.96 -0.08 -14.61
C VAL A 146 1.68 -0.87 -13.33
N GLN A 147 2.48 -0.69 -12.28
CA GLN A 147 2.11 -1.13 -10.94
C GLN A 147 1.10 -0.13 -10.38
N ARG A 148 -0.13 -0.59 -10.16
CA ARG A 148 -1.23 0.29 -9.72
C ARG A 148 -1.10 0.60 -8.23
N PRO A 149 -1.23 1.86 -7.80
CA PRO A 149 -1.46 2.17 -6.39
C PRO A 149 -2.74 1.47 -5.92
N LEU A 150 -2.67 0.85 -4.76
CA LEU A 150 -3.81 0.19 -4.12
C LEU A 150 -4.03 0.79 -2.74
N TRP A 151 -5.16 1.44 -2.53
CA TRP A 151 -5.54 2.01 -1.24
C TRP A 151 -5.99 0.89 -0.30
N ALA A 152 -5.20 0.65 0.74
CA ALA A 152 -5.43 -0.37 1.76
C ALA A 152 -5.75 0.25 3.11
N SER A 153 -6.39 -0.54 3.98
CA SER A 153 -6.89 -0.04 5.27
C SER A 153 -7.78 1.20 5.08
N THR A 154 -8.78 1.10 4.20
CA THR A 154 -9.69 2.21 3.84
C THR A 154 -10.98 2.22 4.65
N GLY A 155 -11.09 1.35 5.66
CA GLY A 155 -12.15 1.44 6.65
C GLY A 155 -11.84 2.50 7.70
N VAL A 156 -12.71 3.51 7.79
CA VAL A 156 -12.63 4.64 8.71
C VAL A 156 -12.64 4.16 10.16
N LYS A 157 -11.80 4.79 11.01
CA LYS A 157 -11.58 4.40 12.41
C LYS A 157 -12.20 5.37 13.41
N ASN A 158 -12.33 6.63 13.02
CA ASN A 158 -12.95 7.67 13.83
C ASN A 158 -14.42 7.84 13.41
N PRO A 159 -15.40 7.67 14.32
CA PRO A 159 -16.82 7.82 14.00
C PRO A 159 -17.23 9.25 13.61
N ASP A 160 -16.41 10.26 13.89
CA ASP A 160 -16.66 11.65 13.50
C ASP A 160 -16.40 11.91 12.01
N TYR A 161 -15.72 10.99 11.32
CA TYR A 161 -15.46 11.08 9.88
C TYR A 161 -16.54 10.33 9.10
N SER A 162 -16.80 10.76 7.87
CA SER A 162 -17.63 9.96 6.96
C SER A 162 -17.00 8.58 6.79
N ASP A 163 -17.80 7.53 6.98
CA ASP A 163 -17.41 6.12 6.78
C ASP A 163 -17.04 5.78 5.32
N THR A 164 -17.33 6.68 4.38
CA THR A 164 -16.94 6.60 2.96
C THR A 164 -15.68 7.39 2.60
N LEU A 165 -15.10 8.16 3.55
CA LEU A 165 -14.01 9.13 3.32
C LEU A 165 -12.87 8.58 2.46
N TYR A 166 -12.27 7.46 2.85
CA TYR A 166 -11.09 6.90 2.16
C TYR A 166 -11.42 6.17 0.86
N VAL A 167 -12.68 6.21 0.42
CA VAL A 167 -13.09 5.75 -0.90
C VAL A 167 -13.42 6.93 -1.78
N THR A 168 -14.31 7.81 -1.33
CA THR A 168 -14.77 8.96 -2.12
C THR A 168 -13.67 9.99 -2.36
N GLU A 169 -12.73 10.16 -1.44
CA GLU A 169 -11.62 11.11 -1.58
C GLU A 169 -10.41 10.54 -2.34
N LEU A 170 -10.40 9.24 -2.66
CA LEU A 170 -9.27 8.54 -3.29
C LEU A 170 -9.62 7.88 -4.63
N VAL A 171 -10.48 8.54 -5.42
CA VAL A 171 -10.85 8.09 -6.76
C VAL A 171 -9.86 8.68 -7.78
N ALA A 172 -9.13 7.80 -8.47
CA ALA A 172 -8.18 8.18 -9.52
C ALA A 172 -8.02 7.07 -10.57
N LEU A 173 -7.57 7.42 -11.78
CA LEU A 173 -7.31 6.44 -12.84
C LEU A 173 -6.22 5.44 -12.42
N ASN A 174 -6.32 4.18 -12.87
CA ASN A 174 -5.32 3.14 -12.61
C ASN A 174 -5.04 2.86 -11.12
N THR A 175 -6.02 3.07 -10.24
CA THR A 175 -5.93 2.71 -8.83
C THR A 175 -6.83 1.52 -8.49
N VAL A 176 -6.60 0.92 -7.33
CA VAL A 176 -7.45 -0.10 -6.71
C VAL A 176 -7.76 0.36 -5.29
N ASN A 177 -8.95 0.07 -4.77
CA ASN A 177 -9.25 0.24 -3.35
C ASN A 177 -9.65 -1.12 -2.79
N THR A 178 -8.94 -1.63 -1.77
CA THR A 178 -9.30 -2.88 -1.09
C THR A 178 -10.11 -2.56 0.16
N MET A 179 -11.43 -2.54 -0.02
CA MET A 179 -12.37 -2.14 1.02
C MET A 179 -12.69 -3.31 1.97
N PRO A 180 -12.78 -3.07 3.28
CA PRO A 180 -13.57 -3.95 4.15
C PRO A 180 -15.03 -3.97 3.68
N GLU A 181 -15.73 -5.09 3.90
CA GLU A 181 -17.14 -5.27 3.48
C GLU A 181 -18.05 -4.13 3.96
N LYS A 182 -17.95 -3.73 5.23
CA LYS A 182 -18.73 -2.61 5.79
C LYS A 182 -18.52 -1.28 5.06
N THR A 183 -17.30 -1.01 4.59
CA THR A 183 -16.99 0.22 3.84
C THR A 183 -17.55 0.14 2.42
N MET A 184 -17.49 -1.04 1.80
CA MET A 184 -18.12 -1.28 0.51
C MET A 184 -19.64 -1.07 0.59
N ASP A 185 -20.29 -1.59 1.64
CA ASP A 185 -21.72 -1.43 1.87
C ASP A 185 -22.11 0.05 2.11
N ALA A 186 -21.34 0.77 2.92
CA ALA A 186 -21.56 2.20 3.16
C ALA A 186 -21.45 3.04 1.86
N VAL A 187 -20.43 2.77 1.05
CA VAL A 187 -20.27 3.44 -0.25
C VAL A 187 -21.41 3.09 -1.21
N ALA A 188 -21.90 1.85 -1.20
CA ALA A 188 -23.03 1.45 -2.02
C ALA A 188 -24.36 2.09 -1.58
N ASP A 189 -24.56 2.30 -0.28
CA ASP A 189 -25.74 2.93 0.30
C ASP A 189 -25.78 4.44 0.06
N HIS A 190 -24.68 5.14 0.38
CA HIS A 190 -24.67 6.62 0.40
C HIS A 190 -23.34 7.27 -0.04
N GLY A 191 -22.45 6.54 -0.68
CA GLY A 191 -21.20 7.11 -1.22
C GLY A 191 -21.44 8.09 -2.37
N VAL A 192 -20.80 9.26 -2.31
CA VAL A 192 -20.86 10.27 -3.38
C VAL A 192 -19.55 10.28 -4.16
N VAL A 193 -19.55 9.70 -5.36
CA VAL A 193 -18.40 9.69 -6.28
C VAL A 193 -18.57 10.80 -7.32
N SER A 194 -17.82 11.90 -7.14
CA SER A 194 -17.92 13.10 -7.99
C SER A 194 -16.93 13.13 -9.16
N GLY A 195 -16.10 12.08 -9.31
CA GLY A 195 -15.08 11.97 -10.34
C GLY A 195 -13.70 11.75 -9.73
N ASP A 196 -12.66 12.23 -10.42
CA ASP A 196 -11.29 12.19 -9.92
C ASP A 196 -11.11 13.17 -8.75
N THR A 197 -10.63 12.67 -7.62
CA THR A 197 -10.40 13.43 -6.39
C THR A 197 -8.94 13.47 -5.97
N VAL A 198 -8.02 12.96 -6.80
CA VAL A 198 -6.61 12.75 -6.44
C VAL A 198 -5.66 13.49 -7.39
N THR A 199 -5.91 13.41 -8.70
CA THR A 199 -4.99 13.97 -9.72
C THR A 199 -4.86 15.49 -9.56
N GLY A 200 -3.63 16.01 -9.63
CA GLY A 200 -3.35 17.44 -9.52
C GLY A 200 -3.38 18.04 -8.10
N ARG A 201 -3.55 17.20 -7.07
CA ARG A 201 -3.67 17.63 -5.66
C ARG A 201 -2.40 17.46 -4.82
N ALA A 202 -1.26 17.26 -5.46
CA ALA A 202 0.01 17.08 -4.76
C ALA A 202 0.37 18.32 -3.90
N ALA A 203 0.19 19.53 -4.43
CA ALA A 203 0.54 20.77 -3.72
C ALA A 203 -0.30 20.97 -2.44
N GLU A 204 -1.64 20.89 -2.53
CA GLU A 204 -2.53 20.98 -1.36
C GLU A 204 -2.25 19.88 -0.32
N SER A 205 -1.82 18.70 -0.77
CA SER A 205 -1.48 17.59 0.12
C SER A 205 -0.13 17.81 0.80
N GLN A 206 0.82 18.43 0.11
CA GLN A 206 2.11 18.79 0.69
C GLN A 206 1.94 19.86 1.77
N GLU A 207 1.04 20.84 1.57
CA GLU A 207 0.72 21.86 2.58
C GLU A 207 0.26 21.23 3.90
N VAL A 208 -0.56 20.16 3.86
CA VAL A 208 -0.95 19.42 5.08
C VAL A 208 0.27 18.84 5.81
N PHE A 209 1.21 18.24 5.08
CA PHE A 209 2.43 17.68 5.68
C PHE A 209 3.40 18.75 6.21
N ASP A 210 3.46 19.90 5.55
CA ASP A 210 4.23 21.06 6.00
C ASP A 210 3.63 21.64 7.29
N GLU A 211 2.30 21.77 7.36
CA GLU A 211 1.56 22.19 8.56
C GLU A 211 1.78 21.22 9.74
N LEU A 212 1.67 19.91 9.49
CA LEU A 212 1.95 18.87 10.51
C LEU A 212 3.38 18.99 11.06
N SER A 213 4.36 19.20 10.18
CA SER A 213 5.77 19.38 10.59
C SER A 213 5.97 20.67 11.38
N ALA A 214 5.32 21.76 10.97
CA ALA A 214 5.43 23.07 11.61
C ALA A 214 4.93 23.08 13.05
N ILE A 215 3.92 22.24 13.37
CA ILE A 215 3.42 22.07 14.74
C ILE A 215 4.16 20.99 15.55
N GLY A 216 5.21 20.40 14.97
CA GLY A 216 6.13 19.49 15.67
C GLY A 216 5.85 18.00 15.49
N ILE A 217 5.02 17.58 14.53
CA ILE A 217 4.87 16.16 14.20
C ILE A 217 6.13 15.67 13.48
N ASP A 218 6.87 14.74 14.11
CA ASP A 218 7.96 14.02 13.45
C ASP A 218 7.39 12.94 12.52
N LEU A 219 7.23 13.30 11.25
CA LEU A 219 6.71 12.41 10.21
C LEU A 219 7.59 11.18 9.95
N THR A 220 8.90 11.30 10.16
CA THR A 220 9.82 10.16 9.99
C THR A 220 9.54 9.12 11.06
N ASP A 221 9.42 9.57 12.31
CA ASP A 221 9.06 8.70 13.44
C ASP A 221 7.67 8.09 13.26
N VAL A 222 6.67 8.85 12.79
CA VAL A 222 5.33 8.32 12.45
C VAL A 222 5.43 7.14 11.50
N PHE A 223 6.13 7.29 10.37
CA PHE A 223 6.19 6.23 9.37
C PHE A 223 7.01 5.01 9.82
N LEU A 224 8.06 5.22 10.62
CA LEU A 224 8.81 4.13 11.24
C LEU A 224 7.96 3.35 12.25
N ALA A 225 7.20 4.05 13.10
CA ALA A 225 6.27 3.44 14.04
C ALA A 225 5.22 2.59 13.30
N LEU A 226 4.61 3.14 12.24
CA LEU A 226 3.63 2.44 11.41
C LEU A 226 4.19 1.18 10.72
N GLU A 227 5.43 1.24 10.22
CA GLU A 227 6.11 0.08 9.62
C GLU A 227 6.33 -1.03 10.66
N ASN A 228 6.91 -0.68 11.82
CA ASN A 228 7.20 -1.62 12.91
C ASN A 228 5.92 -2.27 13.47
N GLU A 229 4.94 -1.45 13.87
CA GLU A 229 3.65 -1.95 14.34
C GLU A 229 2.92 -2.77 13.27
N GLY A 230 3.10 -2.41 12.01
CA GLY A 230 2.52 -3.13 10.87
C GLY A 230 3.02 -4.56 10.80
N VAL A 231 4.33 -4.77 10.97
CA VAL A 231 4.98 -6.08 11.01
C VAL A 231 4.55 -6.85 12.26
N GLU A 232 4.61 -6.24 13.44
CA GLU A 232 4.21 -6.88 14.70
C GLU A 232 2.76 -7.36 14.69
N LYS A 233 1.83 -6.54 14.19
CA LYS A 233 0.41 -6.91 14.05
C LYS A 233 0.23 -8.10 13.10
N PHE A 234 1.03 -8.20 12.05
CA PHE A 234 0.96 -9.33 11.12
C PHE A 234 1.51 -10.62 11.75
N GLU A 235 2.64 -10.53 12.46
CA GLU A 235 3.21 -11.67 13.19
C GLU A 235 2.26 -12.19 14.27
N LYS A 236 1.66 -11.27 15.04
CA LYS A 236 0.67 -11.63 16.06
C LYS A 236 -0.54 -12.37 15.47
N SER A 237 -1.16 -11.81 14.42
CA SER A 237 -2.29 -12.48 13.76
C SER A 237 -1.91 -13.83 13.13
N TRP A 238 -0.66 -14.00 12.72
CA TRP A 238 -0.16 -15.29 12.24
C TRP A 238 -0.03 -16.32 13.37
N GLN A 239 0.49 -15.93 14.54
CA GLN A 239 0.55 -16.83 15.70
C GLN A 239 -0.84 -17.22 16.19
N GLU A 240 -1.79 -16.28 16.23
CA GLU A 240 -3.19 -16.55 16.59
C GLU A 240 -3.81 -17.60 15.63
N LEU A 241 -3.51 -17.54 14.33
CA LEU A 241 -3.95 -18.55 13.36
C LEU A 241 -3.33 -19.93 13.62
N LEU A 242 -2.02 -19.97 13.92
CA LEU A 242 -1.32 -21.22 14.21
C LEU A 242 -1.84 -21.87 15.49
N GLU A 243 -2.05 -21.09 16.55
CA GLU A 243 -2.63 -21.54 17.82
C GLU A 243 -4.04 -22.10 17.63
N ALA A 244 -4.91 -21.39 16.89
CA ALA A 244 -6.25 -21.87 16.59
C ALA A 244 -6.23 -23.18 15.78
N THR A 245 -5.33 -23.29 14.80
CA THR A 245 -5.18 -24.50 13.99
C THR A 245 -4.66 -25.67 14.82
N GLN A 246 -3.67 -25.42 15.69
CA GLN A 246 -3.11 -26.44 16.58
C GLN A 246 -4.18 -26.97 17.55
N GLY A 247 -5.01 -26.08 18.12
CA GLY A 247 -6.14 -26.49 18.95
C GLY A 247 -7.09 -27.45 18.22
N GLN A 248 -7.42 -27.15 16.97
CA GLN A 248 -8.25 -28.05 16.15
C GLN A 248 -7.58 -29.39 15.84
N LEU A 249 -6.25 -29.44 15.68
CA LEU A 249 -5.52 -30.70 15.45
C LEU A 249 -5.44 -31.56 16.72
N ASP A 250 -5.27 -30.94 17.89
CA ASP A 250 -5.17 -31.66 19.17
C ASP A 250 -6.53 -32.21 19.64
N GLU A 251 -7.64 -31.52 19.35
CA GLU A 251 -9.00 -32.04 19.58
C GLU A 251 -9.35 -33.28 18.74
N LYS A 252 -8.57 -33.56 17.68
CA LYS A 252 -8.77 -34.70 16.77
C LYS A 252 -7.87 -35.89 17.07
N LYS A 253 -6.93 -35.76 18.02
CA LYS A 253 -6.09 -36.86 18.51
C LYS A 253 -6.79 -37.63 19.64
#